data_AF-A0A417LEI2-F1
#
_entry.id   AF-A0A417LEI2-F1
#
_cell.length_a   1.000
_cell.length_b   1.000
_cell.length_c   1.000
_cell.angle_alpha   90.00
_cell.angle_beta   90.00
_cell.angle_gamma   90.00
#
_symmetry.space_group_name_H-M   'P 1'
#
loop_
_entity.id
_entity.type
_entity.pdbx_description
1 polymer ?
#
loop_
_entity_poly.entity_id
_entity_poly.type
_entity_poly.pdbx_seq_one_letter_code
_entity_poly.pdbx_strand_id
1 'polypeptide(L)'
;MKKEETLAKKQETLTVAVQKGVGILSENAKQSLACKSEGHRLIDRINHEGGVNETLALEIESYLSHCRSILSTMGNTRKPFTKQLTEVQKLFVSLENEIDPTKKDSPANELADRLSAWKLARIREAEKEEQRLMANFQRTEKRLAGREDLNDAQKATALSRAENRLQSGCAILKMNAIATELMPVATEPEGYIDLLRLWWQEIGRNLPDSDLQRIFRPMLSYARKQARKNILIDSVYVEYRPVPKGIQAA
;
A
#
# COMPACT_ATOMS: atom_id res chain seq x y z
N MET A 1 15.01 26.39 -23.82
CA MET A 1 16.49 26.54 -23.78
C MET A 1 17.19 25.80 -22.62
N LYS A 2 17.27 26.32 -21.37
CA LYS A 2 18.07 25.64 -20.31
C LYS A 2 17.60 24.22 -19.92
N LYS A 3 16.28 23.97 -19.90
CA LYS A 3 15.71 22.64 -19.62
C LYS A 3 15.98 21.64 -20.76
N GLU A 4 15.91 22.08 -22.02
CA GLU A 4 16.16 21.25 -23.20
C GLU A 4 17.64 20.87 -23.34
N GLU A 5 18.55 21.81 -23.08
CA GLU A 5 19.98 21.53 -23.09
C GLU A 5 20.39 20.55 -21.96
N THR A 6 19.75 20.68 -20.79
CA THR A 6 19.95 19.74 -19.68
C THR A 6 19.41 18.35 -20.02
N LEU A 7 18.30 18.27 -20.75
CA LEU A 7 17.70 17.01 -21.20
C LEU A 7 18.59 16.31 -22.22
N ALA A 8 19.12 17.04 -23.21
CA ALA A 8 20.03 16.50 -24.22
C ALA A 8 21.31 15.90 -23.60
N LYS A 9 21.94 16.61 -22.65
CA LYS A 9 23.13 16.11 -21.91
C LYS A 9 22.83 14.84 -21.10
N LYS A 10 21.62 14.74 -20.51
CA LYS A 10 21.17 13.55 -19.79
C LYS A 10 20.92 12.36 -20.73
N GLN A 11 20.36 12.61 -21.93
CA GLN A 11 20.15 11.58 -22.96
C GLN A 11 21.48 10.99 -23.44
N GLU A 12 22.47 11.82 -23.77
CA GLU A 12 23.78 11.36 -24.20
C GLU A 12 24.48 10.51 -23.12
N THR A 13 24.43 10.96 -21.86
CA THR A 13 24.96 10.22 -20.71
C THR A 13 24.31 8.84 -20.57
N LEU A 14 23.00 8.74 -20.80
CA LEU A 14 22.26 7.48 -20.72
C LEU A 14 22.65 6.51 -21.85
N THR A 15 22.80 6.99 -23.08
CA THR A 15 23.22 6.16 -24.21
C THR A 15 24.57 5.50 -23.93
N VAL A 16 25.54 6.28 -23.42
CA VAL A 16 26.85 5.75 -23.02
C VAL A 16 26.74 4.76 -21.86
N ALA A 17 25.84 5.03 -20.90
CA ALA A 17 25.57 4.13 -19.78
C ALA A 17 25.09 2.75 -20.26
N VAL A 18 24.11 2.73 -21.16
CA VAL A 18 23.51 1.51 -21.72
C VAL A 18 24.56 0.69 -22.44
N GLN A 19 25.40 1.33 -23.28
CA GLN A 19 26.47 0.62 -23.98
C GLN A 19 27.46 -0.05 -23.03
N LYS A 20 27.87 0.64 -21.95
CA LYS A 20 28.75 0.06 -20.91
C LYS A 20 28.06 -1.05 -20.12
N GLY A 21 26.76 -0.89 -19.83
CA GLY A 21 25.93 -1.86 -19.12
C GLY A 21 25.86 -3.21 -19.82
N VAL A 22 25.73 -3.22 -21.16
CA VAL A 22 25.71 -4.47 -21.96
C VAL A 22 27.02 -5.26 -21.81
N GLY A 23 28.16 -4.57 -21.82
CA GLY A 23 29.46 -5.21 -21.61
C GLY A 23 29.59 -5.84 -20.22
N ILE A 24 29.19 -5.09 -19.17
CA ILE A 24 29.19 -5.60 -17.78
C ILE A 24 28.29 -6.84 -17.64
N LEU A 25 27.11 -6.82 -18.26
CA LEU A 25 26.19 -7.95 -18.22
C LEU A 25 26.78 -9.21 -18.86
N SER A 26 27.43 -9.06 -20.02
CA SER A 26 28.10 -10.16 -20.71
C SER A 26 29.21 -10.80 -19.87
N GLU A 27 30.05 -9.99 -19.23
CA GLU A 27 31.12 -10.48 -18.37
C GLU A 27 30.57 -11.18 -17.11
N ASN A 28 29.57 -10.57 -16.48
CA ASN A 28 28.86 -11.16 -15.35
C ASN A 28 28.22 -12.52 -15.70
N ALA A 29 27.68 -12.67 -16.91
CA ALA A 29 27.11 -13.93 -17.37
C ALA A 29 28.16 -15.04 -17.46
N LYS A 30 29.37 -14.72 -17.97
CA LYS A 30 30.48 -15.68 -18.04
C LYS A 30 30.95 -16.11 -16.64
N GLN A 31 31.16 -15.16 -15.74
CA GLN A 31 31.60 -15.45 -14.36
C GLN A 31 30.56 -16.28 -13.60
N SER A 32 29.27 -15.96 -13.76
CA SER A 32 28.17 -16.72 -13.18
C SER A 32 28.14 -18.16 -13.69
N LEU A 33 28.29 -18.36 -15.00
CA LEU A 33 28.34 -19.70 -15.60
C LEU A 33 29.54 -20.51 -15.08
N ALA A 34 30.71 -19.90 -14.94
CA ALA A 34 31.89 -20.56 -14.38
C ALA A 34 31.66 -20.98 -12.92
N CYS A 35 31.18 -20.08 -12.06
CA CYS A 35 30.85 -20.40 -10.65
C CYS A 35 29.79 -21.49 -10.51
N LYS A 36 28.79 -21.46 -11.39
CA LYS A 36 27.72 -22.47 -11.41
C LYS A 36 28.25 -23.84 -11.80
N SER A 37 29.09 -23.89 -12.83
CA SER A 37 29.71 -25.13 -13.31
C SER A 37 30.60 -25.74 -12.23
N GLU A 38 31.38 -24.92 -11.52
CA GLU A 38 32.21 -25.37 -10.41
C GLU A 38 31.38 -25.88 -9.22
N GLY A 39 30.31 -25.16 -8.86
CA GLY A 39 29.39 -25.59 -7.81
C GLY A 39 28.72 -26.93 -8.12
N HIS A 40 28.32 -27.16 -9.38
CA HIS A 40 27.76 -28.46 -9.79
C HIS A 40 28.79 -29.59 -9.64
N ARG A 41 30.04 -29.38 -10.07
CA ARG A 41 31.10 -30.39 -9.89
C ARG A 41 31.32 -30.72 -8.41
N LEU A 42 31.30 -29.71 -7.56
CA LEU A 42 31.44 -29.90 -6.12
C LEU A 42 30.26 -30.70 -5.54
N ILE A 43 29.02 -30.41 -5.98
CA ILE A 43 27.82 -31.18 -5.62
C ILE A 43 27.92 -32.64 -6.10
N ASP A 44 28.31 -32.87 -7.35
CA ASP A 44 28.46 -34.21 -7.91
C ASP A 44 29.47 -35.03 -7.11
N ARG A 45 30.57 -34.40 -6.68
CA ARG A 45 31.60 -35.04 -5.86
C ARG A 45 31.11 -35.34 -4.44
N ILE A 46 30.36 -34.43 -3.80
CA ILE A 46 29.69 -34.67 -2.50
C ILE A 46 28.77 -35.88 -2.59
N ASN A 47 27.98 -35.99 -3.68
CA ASN A 47 27.08 -37.11 -3.90
C ASN A 47 27.85 -38.43 -4.09
N HIS A 48 28.97 -38.41 -4.81
CA HIS A 48 29.82 -39.58 -5.03
C HIS A 48 30.50 -40.08 -3.75
N GLU A 49 30.96 -39.16 -2.89
CA GLU A 49 31.63 -39.47 -1.62
C GLU A 49 30.64 -39.78 -0.47
N GLY A 50 29.33 -39.66 -0.70
CA GLY A 50 28.28 -40.00 0.26
C GLY A 50 27.99 -38.94 1.33
N GLY A 51 28.50 -37.71 1.15
CA GLY A 51 28.30 -36.60 2.08
C GLY A 51 29.51 -35.66 2.15
N VAL A 52 29.42 -34.65 3.02
CA VAL A 52 30.51 -33.69 3.23
C VAL A 52 31.50 -34.26 4.26
N ASN A 53 32.76 -34.43 3.86
CA ASN A 53 33.88 -34.71 4.76
C ASN A 53 34.73 -33.45 5.01
N GLU A 54 35.81 -33.57 5.79
CA GLU A 54 36.66 -32.43 6.18
C GLU A 54 37.32 -31.73 4.99
N THR A 55 37.78 -32.47 3.98
CA THR A 55 38.35 -31.90 2.76
C THR A 55 37.28 -31.16 1.94
N LEU A 56 36.12 -31.80 1.74
CA LEU A 56 34.99 -31.17 1.06
C LEU A 56 34.48 -29.93 1.80
N ALA A 57 34.51 -29.92 3.13
CA ALA A 57 34.11 -28.76 3.92
C ALA A 57 35.02 -27.54 3.63
N LEU A 58 36.34 -27.73 3.59
CA LEU A 58 37.29 -26.67 3.23
C LEU A 58 37.10 -26.18 1.79
N GLU A 59 36.82 -27.10 0.85
CA GLU A 59 36.54 -26.74 -0.54
C GLU A 59 35.21 -25.98 -0.69
N ILE A 60 34.17 -26.36 0.05
CA ILE A 60 32.91 -25.62 0.13
C ILE A 60 33.14 -24.22 0.68
N GLU A 61 33.91 -24.08 1.76
CA GLU A 61 34.23 -22.76 2.33
C GLU A 61 35.00 -21.88 1.33
N SER A 62 35.98 -22.44 0.64
CA SER A 62 36.75 -21.75 -0.41
C SER A 62 35.86 -21.33 -1.58
N TYR A 63 35.02 -22.25 -2.09
CA TYR A 63 34.04 -21.98 -3.13
C TYR A 63 33.08 -20.85 -2.73
N LEU A 64 32.50 -20.93 -1.53
CA LEU A 64 31.60 -19.90 -1.00
C LEU A 64 32.30 -18.55 -0.87
N SER A 65 33.56 -18.53 -0.43
CA SER A 65 34.37 -17.31 -0.36
C SER A 65 34.62 -16.71 -1.74
N HIS A 66 34.98 -17.54 -2.72
CA HIS A 66 35.17 -17.12 -4.12
C HIS A 66 33.89 -16.54 -4.71
N CYS A 67 32.75 -17.22 -4.54
CA CYS A 67 31.45 -16.71 -4.97
C CYS A 67 31.12 -15.36 -4.34
N ARG A 68 31.38 -15.16 -3.04
CA ARG A 68 31.18 -13.85 -2.38
C ARG A 68 32.06 -12.76 -3.00
N SER A 69 33.31 -13.07 -3.33
CA SER A 69 34.23 -12.13 -3.97
C SER A 69 33.77 -11.72 -5.38
N ILE A 70 33.33 -12.69 -6.18
CA ILE A 70 32.76 -12.43 -7.51
C ILE A 70 31.48 -11.60 -7.39
N LEU A 71 30.56 -11.97 -6.49
CA LEU A 71 29.34 -11.19 -6.24
C LEU A 71 29.64 -9.75 -5.84
N SER A 72 30.66 -9.53 -5.01
CA SER A 72 31.14 -8.19 -4.65
C SER A 72 31.60 -7.41 -5.88
N THR A 73 32.44 -8.03 -6.72
CA THR A 73 32.93 -7.43 -7.97
C THR A 73 31.80 -7.12 -8.94
N MET A 74 30.94 -8.08 -9.26
CA MET A 74 29.75 -7.91 -10.12
C MET A 74 28.85 -6.79 -9.59
N GLY A 75 28.67 -6.73 -8.27
CA GLY A 75 27.90 -5.70 -7.58
C GLY A 75 28.50 -4.31 -7.75
N ASN A 76 29.80 -4.17 -7.59
CA ASN A 76 30.51 -2.90 -7.71
C ASN A 76 30.57 -2.39 -9.15
N THR A 77 30.84 -3.28 -10.11
CA THR A 77 30.95 -2.91 -11.53
C THR A 77 29.60 -2.52 -12.13
N ARG A 78 28.50 -3.21 -11.78
CA ARG A 78 27.15 -2.84 -12.27
C ARG A 78 26.60 -1.56 -11.65
N LYS A 79 27.04 -1.20 -10.44
CA LYS A 79 26.45 -0.12 -9.62
C LYS A 79 26.37 1.24 -10.33
N PRO A 80 27.41 1.74 -11.03
CA PRO A 80 27.33 3.01 -11.76
C PRO A 80 26.25 3.01 -12.85
N PHE A 81 26.15 1.92 -13.61
CA PHE A 81 25.15 1.76 -14.66
C PHE A 81 23.73 1.70 -14.07
N THR A 82 23.51 0.82 -13.07
CA THR A 82 22.19 0.70 -12.44
C THR A 82 21.77 1.98 -11.74
N LYS A 83 22.71 2.73 -11.16
CA LYS A 83 22.44 4.05 -10.58
C LYS A 83 21.90 5.01 -11.64
N GLN A 84 22.50 5.06 -12.83
CA GLN A 84 22.02 5.93 -13.91
C GLN A 84 20.62 5.54 -14.38
N LEU A 85 20.31 4.23 -14.50
CA LEU A 85 18.95 3.77 -14.78
C LEU A 85 17.95 4.20 -13.69
N THR A 86 18.33 4.08 -12.41
CA THR A 86 17.50 4.55 -11.29
C THR A 86 17.30 6.06 -11.34
N GLU A 87 18.31 6.85 -11.71
CA GLU A 87 18.13 8.30 -11.87
C GLU A 87 17.17 8.64 -13.02
N VAL A 88 17.22 7.91 -14.13
CA VAL A 88 16.23 8.06 -15.22
C VAL A 88 14.83 7.68 -14.77
N GLN A 89 14.68 6.55 -14.08
CA GLN A 89 13.41 6.13 -13.49
C GLN A 89 12.85 7.21 -12.55
N LYS A 90 13.69 7.81 -11.69
CA LYS A 90 13.28 8.91 -10.81
C LYS A 90 12.83 10.15 -11.58
N LEU A 91 13.40 10.44 -12.75
CA LEU A 91 12.93 11.55 -13.58
C LEU A 91 11.52 11.29 -14.11
N PHE A 92 11.23 10.09 -14.61
CA PHE A 92 9.86 9.71 -15.01
C PHE A 92 8.89 9.82 -13.83
N VAL A 93 9.24 9.20 -12.70
CA VAL A 93 8.45 9.27 -11.47
C VAL A 93 8.27 10.72 -10.99
N SER A 94 9.26 11.59 -11.16
CA SER A 94 9.14 13.01 -10.82
C SER A 94 8.10 13.71 -11.69
N LEU A 95 8.14 13.49 -13.01
CA LEU A 95 7.18 14.08 -13.95
C LEU A 95 5.75 13.57 -13.71
N GLU A 96 5.60 12.27 -13.41
CA GLU A 96 4.32 11.69 -13.01
C GLU A 96 3.79 12.35 -11.72
N ASN A 97 4.65 12.45 -10.70
CA ASN A 97 4.31 13.08 -9.42
C ASN A 97 3.93 14.57 -9.54
N GLU A 98 4.44 15.29 -10.55
CA GLU A 98 4.08 16.71 -10.79
C GLU A 98 2.59 16.89 -11.14
N ILE A 99 1.91 15.85 -11.62
CA ILE A 99 0.51 15.90 -12.05
C ILE A 99 -0.39 14.85 -11.37
N ASP A 100 0.16 13.98 -10.53
CA ASP A 100 -0.57 12.90 -9.86
C ASP A 100 -1.51 13.46 -8.75
N PRO A 101 -2.84 13.23 -8.82
CA PRO A 101 -3.78 13.71 -7.81
C PRO A 101 -3.63 13.05 -6.43
N THR A 102 -2.92 11.93 -6.35
CA THR A 102 -2.62 11.23 -5.09
C THR A 102 -1.31 11.71 -4.46
N LYS A 103 -0.50 12.46 -5.21
CA LYS A 103 0.77 12.96 -4.74
C LYS A 103 0.59 14.27 -4.00
N LYS A 104 0.90 14.24 -2.70
CA LYS A 104 0.93 15.43 -1.85
C LYS A 104 1.73 16.56 -2.51
N ASP A 105 1.18 17.77 -2.46
CA ASP A 105 1.74 19.02 -2.99
C ASP A 105 1.72 19.16 -4.52
N SER A 106 1.14 18.21 -5.26
CA SER A 106 0.85 18.42 -6.69
C SER A 106 -0.37 19.35 -6.85
N PRO A 107 -0.45 20.15 -7.93
CA PRO A 107 -1.65 20.95 -8.20
C PRO A 107 -2.93 20.10 -8.31
N ALA A 108 -2.81 18.89 -8.86
CA ALA A 108 -3.94 17.97 -8.98
C ALA A 108 -4.43 17.48 -7.60
N ASN A 109 -3.50 17.22 -6.67
CA ASN A 109 -3.84 16.84 -5.30
C ASN A 109 -4.51 17.98 -4.55
N GLU A 110 -3.99 19.20 -4.67
CA GLU A 110 -4.62 20.37 -4.06
C GLU A 110 -6.05 20.62 -4.59
N LEU A 111 -6.26 20.47 -5.89
CA LEU A 111 -7.59 20.59 -6.50
C LEU A 111 -8.52 19.44 -6.07
N ALA A 112 -8.00 18.22 -5.94
CA ALA A 112 -8.76 17.08 -5.45
C ALA A 112 -9.22 17.27 -3.99
N ASP A 113 -8.35 17.81 -3.13
CA ASP A 113 -8.67 18.14 -1.74
C ASP A 113 -9.74 19.23 -1.66
N ARG A 114 -9.59 20.30 -2.46
CA ARG A 114 -10.59 21.40 -2.54
C ARG A 114 -11.94 20.90 -3.04
N LEU A 115 -11.96 20.05 -4.05
CA LEU A 115 -13.19 19.43 -4.57
C LEU A 115 -13.84 18.54 -3.51
N SER A 116 -13.05 17.73 -2.80
CA SER A 116 -13.54 16.85 -1.73
C SER A 116 -14.14 17.66 -0.58
N ALA A 117 -13.47 18.75 -0.17
CA ALA A 117 -13.99 19.67 0.85
C ALA A 117 -15.30 20.33 0.41
N TRP A 118 -15.41 20.77 -0.85
CA TRP A 118 -16.64 21.33 -1.40
C TRP A 118 -17.77 20.31 -1.44
N LYS A 119 -17.50 19.07 -1.89
CA LYS A 119 -18.48 17.98 -1.90
C LYS A 119 -18.99 17.68 -0.49
N LEU A 120 -18.09 17.61 0.49
CA LEU A 120 -18.45 17.38 1.88
C LEU A 120 -19.27 18.53 2.48
N ALA A 121 -18.95 19.78 2.12
CA ALA A 121 -19.75 20.94 2.52
C ALA A 121 -21.17 20.89 1.95
N ARG A 122 -21.31 20.54 0.67
CA ARG A 122 -22.61 20.36 0.00
C ARG A 122 -23.46 19.25 0.64
N ILE A 123 -22.84 18.13 1.01
CA ILE A 123 -23.52 17.05 1.75
C ILE A 123 -24.08 17.58 3.09
N ARG A 124 -23.24 18.25 3.89
CA ARG A 124 -23.65 18.84 5.17
C ARG A 124 -24.72 19.92 5.02
N GLU A 125 -24.68 20.70 3.94
CA GLU A 125 -25.70 21.70 3.64
C GLU A 125 -27.05 21.06 3.31
N ALA A 126 -27.05 19.99 2.50
CA ALA A 126 -28.26 19.23 2.19
C ALA A 126 -28.85 18.59 3.45
N GLU A 127 -28.03 17.99 4.31
CA GLU A 127 -28.47 17.42 5.61
C GLU A 127 -29.10 18.49 6.51
N LYS A 128 -28.49 19.68 6.61
CA LYS A 128 -29.06 20.80 7.38
C LYS A 128 -30.37 21.29 6.81
N GLU A 129 -30.50 21.36 5.49
CA GLU A 129 -31.74 21.81 4.85
C GLU A 129 -32.87 20.79 5.01
N GLU A 130 -32.56 19.50 4.90
CA GLU A 130 -33.52 18.43 5.21
C GLU A 130 -34.02 18.52 6.66
N GLN A 131 -33.11 18.71 7.62
CA GLN A 131 -33.47 18.94 9.03
C GLN A 131 -34.35 20.18 9.22
N ARG A 132 -34.09 21.27 8.48
CA ARG A 132 -34.90 22.49 8.52
C ARG A 132 -36.31 22.27 7.97
N LEU A 133 -36.45 21.55 6.86
CA LEU A 133 -37.75 21.20 6.28
C LEU A 133 -38.56 20.36 7.28
N MET A 134 -37.94 19.35 7.88
CA MET A 134 -38.58 18.52 8.92
C MET A 134 -39.00 19.36 10.13
N ALA A 135 -38.13 20.24 10.63
CA ALA A 135 -38.45 21.11 11.76
C ALA A 135 -39.53 22.17 11.42
N ASN A 136 -39.62 22.63 10.17
CA ASN A 136 -40.68 23.53 9.72
C ASN A 136 -42.03 22.81 9.68
N PHE A 137 -42.04 21.58 9.18
CA PHE A 137 -43.22 20.72 9.18
C PHE A 137 -43.74 20.47 10.61
N GLN A 138 -42.87 20.02 11.52
CA GLN A 138 -43.22 19.78 12.93
C GLN A 138 -43.73 21.05 13.64
N ARG A 139 -43.13 22.22 13.36
CA ARG A 139 -43.62 23.49 13.91
C ARG A 139 -45.00 23.86 13.36
N THR A 140 -45.25 23.60 12.09
CA THR A 140 -46.55 23.84 11.46
C THR A 140 -47.61 22.93 12.06
N GLU A 141 -47.29 21.64 12.22
CA GLU A 141 -48.16 20.64 12.85
C GLU A 141 -48.55 21.05 14.28
N LYS A 142 -47.56 21.37 15.14
CA LYS A 142 -47.81 21.83 16.51
C LYS A 142 -48.67 23.10 16.56
N ARG A 143 -48.43 24.06 15.65
CA ARG A 143 -49.22 25.29 15.58
C ARG A 143 -50.66 25.04 15.14
N LEU A 144 -50.90 24.09 14.25
CA LEU A 144 -52.26 23.73 13.80
C LEU A 144 -53.02 22.95 14.87
N ALA A 145 -52.33 22.10 15.65
CA ALA A 145 -52.93 21.38 16.77
C ALA A 145 -53.52 22.33 17.83
N GLY A 146 -52.80 23.42 18.15
CA GLY A 146 -53.24 24.42 19.14
C GLY A 146 -54.24 25.47 18.64
N ARG A 147 -54.73 25.38 17.39
CA ARG A 147 -55.71 26.32 16.82
C ARG A 147 -57.14 25.82 17.07
N GLU A 148 -57.89 26.47 17.95
CA GLU A 148 -59.31 26.16 18.21
C GLU A 148 -60.26 26.81 17.20
N ASP A 149 -59.80 27.85 16.52
CA ASP A 149 -60.53 28.62 15.50
C ASP A 149 -60.67 27.91 14.14
N LEU A 150 -59.98 26.77 13.95
CA LEU A 150 -59.97 26.02 12.69
C LEU A 150 -60.67 24.67 12.86
N ASN A 151 -61.50 24.30 11.88
CA ASN A 151 -62.08 22.96 11.81
C ASN A 151 -61.08 21.93 11.26
N ASP A 152 -61.42 20.64 11.37
CA ASP A 152 -60.52 19.55 10.98
C ASP A 152 -60.18 19.54 9.49
N ALA A 153 -61.13 19.89 8.61
CA ALA A 153 -60.89 19.97 7.17
C ALA A 153 -59.90 21.09 6.82
N GLN A 154 -59.98 22.24 7.51
CA GLN A 154 -59.05 23.35 7.35
C GLN A 154 -57.65 22.99 7.87
N LYS A 155 -57.56 22.33 9.03
CA LYS A 155 -56.29 21.83 9.58
C LYS A 155 -55.64 20.80 8.64
N ALA A 156 -56.42 19.83 8.14
CA ALA A 156 -55.95 18.82 7.20
C ALA A 156 -55.43 19.43 5.89
N THR A 157 -56.15 20.42 5.33
CA THR A 157 -55.70 21.13 4.12
C THR A 157 -54.39 21.88 4.37
N ALA A 158 -54.25 22.56 5.51
CA ALA A 158 -53.03 23.29 5.86
C ALA A 158 -51.83 22.35 6.11
N LEU A 159 -52.07 21.20 6.75
CA LEU A 159 -51.07 20.17 6.98
C LEU A 159 -50.61 19.52 5.67
N SER A 160 -51.54 19.15 4.79
CA SER A 160 -51.22 18.61 3.46
C SER A 160 -50.36 19.58 2.63
N ARG A 161 -50.62 20.89 2.69
CA ARG A 161 -49.75 21.88 2.04
C ARG A 161 -48.34 21.92 2.65
N ALA A 162 -48.22 21.74 3.96
CA ALA A 162 -46.92 21.68 4.64
C ALA A 162 -46.15 20.40 4.30
N GLU A 163 -46.85 19.28 4.24
CA GLU A 163 -46.31 17.98 3.83
C GLU A 163 -45.82 18.00 2.37
N ASN A 164 -46.61 18.55 1.45
CA ASN A 164 -46.21 18.72 0.05
C ASN A 164 -44.94 19.57 -0.08
N ARG A 165 -44.76 20.62 0.74
CA ARG A 165 -43.52 21.41 0.78
C ARG A 165 -42.33 20.58 1.27
N LEU A 166 -42.51 19.82 2.34
CA LEU A 166 -41.48 18.91 2.87
C LEU A 166 -41.09 17.87 1.81
N GLN A 167 -42.05 17.16 1.23
CA GLN A 167 -41.81 16.12 0.23
C GLN A 167 -41.12 16.67 -1.02
N SER A 168 -41.59 17.80 -1.54
CA SER A 168 -40.98 18.46 -2.70
C SER A 168 -39.56 18.91 -2.40
N GLY A 169 -39.32 19.50 -1.22
CA GLY A 169 -37.99 19.91 -0.78
C GLY A 169 -37.02 18.73 -0.65
N CYS A 170 -37.43 17.66 0.05
CA CYS A 170 -36.64 16.44 0.19
C CYS A 170 -36.37 15.76 -1.16
N ALA A 171 -37.33 15.77 -2.09
CA ALA A 171 -37.13 15.23 -3.44
C ALA A 171 -36.05 16.00 -4.20
N ILE A 172 -36.07 17.34 -4.15
CA ILE A 172 -35.04 18.19 -4.78
C ILE A 172 -33.66 17.93 -4.16
N LEU A 173 -33.56 17.78 -2.84
CA LEU A 173 -32.31 17.47 -2.17
C LEU A 173 -31.75 16.11 -2.61
N LYS A 174 -32.60 15.09 -2.71
CA LYS A 174 -32.21 13.75 -3.20
C LYS A 174 -31.76 13.78 -4.67
N MET A 175 -32.44 14.53 -5.53
CA MET A 175 -32.06 14.68 -6.94
C MET A 175 -30.69 15.34 -7.11
N ASN A 176 -30.30 16.23 -6.19
CA ASN A 176 -29.02 16.94 -6.22
C ASN A 176 -27.97 16.31 -5.27
N ALA A 177 -28.22 15.11 -4.75
CA ALA A 177 -27.33 14.46 -3.81
C ALA A 177 -25.99 14.11 -4.47
N ILE A 178 -24.91 14.30 -3.71
CA ILE A 178 -23.58 13.87 -4.12
C ILE A 178 -23.45 12.36 -3.84
N ALA A 179 -22.94 11.60 -4.81
CA ALA A 179 -22.67 10.18 -4.63
C ALA A 179 -21.67 9.96 -3.49
N THR A 180 -21.98 9.02 -2.59
CA THR A 180 -21.18 8.69 -1.42
C THR A 180 -20.91 7.20 -1.34
N GLU A 181 -19.82 6.84 -0.66
CA GLU A 181 -19.43 5.47 -0.36
C GLU A 181 -19.10 5.38 1.13
N LEU A 182 -19.27 4.19 1.71
CA LEU A 182 -18.93 3.95 3.12
C LEU A 182 -17.43 3.71 3.26
N MET A 183 -16.75 4.58 4.01
CA MET A 183 -15.35 4.41 4.37
C MET A 183 -15.25 3.92 5.82
N PRO A 184 -14.64 2.75 6.08
CA PRO A 184 -14.42 2.31 7.46
C PRO A 184 -13.39 3.20 8.13
N VAL A 185 -13.73 3.72 9.31
CA VAL A 185 -12.83 4.54 10.13
C VAL A 185 -12.79 3.93 11.53
N ALA A 186 -11.60 3.49 11.96
CA ALA A 186 -11.40 3.04 13.33
C ALA A 186 -11.43 4.27 14.26
N THR A 187 -12.36 4.28 15.21
CA THR A 187 -12.48 5.36 16.20
C THR A 187 -11.54 5.18 17.39
N GLU A 188 -11.15 3.93 17.65
CA GLU A 188 -10.25 3.52 18.73
C GLU A 188 -9.27 2.43 18.23
N PRO A 189 -8.13 2.21 18.89
CA PRO A 189 -7.14 1.21 18.47
C PRO A 189 -7.70 -0.19 18.24
N GLU A 190 -8.65 -0.63 19.08
CA GLU A 190 -9.32 -1.92 18.97
C GLU A 190 -10.07 -2.09 17.65
N GLY A 191 -10.55 -1.00 17.03
CA GLY A 191 -11.21 -1.04 15.74
C GLY A 191 -10.33 -1.58 14.61
N TYR A 192 -9.00 -1.36 14.68
CA TYR A 192 -8.08 -1.97 13.71
C TYR A 192 -8.01 -3.49 13.85
N ILE A 193 -8.16 -4.01 15.08
CA ILE A 193 -8.23 -5.45 15.31
C ILE A 193 -9.53 -6.02 14.75
N ASP A 194 -10.64 -5.32 14.87
CA ASP A 194 -11.92 -5.77 14.28
C ASP A 194 -11.86 -5.78 12.75
N LEU A 195 -11.27 -4.75 12.13
CA LEU A 195 -11.03 -4.73 10.68
C LEU A 195 -10.10 -5.87 10.25
N LEU A 196 -9.04 -6.15 11.03
CA LEU A 196 -8.14 -7.28 10.77
C LEU A 196 -8.87 -8.62 10.90
N ARG A 197 -9.76 -8.78 11.90
CA ARG A 197 -10.57 -10.00 12.11
C ARG A 197 -11.49 -10.26 10.93
N LEU A 198 -12.20 -9.23 10.44
CA LEU A 198 -13.05 -9.34 9.25
C LEU A 198 -12.22 -9.79 8.04
N TRP A 199 -11.11 -9.10 7.76
CA TRP A 199 -10.23 -9.47 6.65
C TRP A 199 -9.65 -10.88 6.78
N TRP A 200 -9.27 -11.29 7.99
CA TRP A 200 -8.72 -12.61 8.27
C TRP A 200 -9.72 -13.74 7.99
N GLN A 201 -10.99 -13.54 8.37
CA GLN A 201 -12.06 -14.51 8.18
C GLN A 201 -12.37 -14.74 6.69
N GLU A 202 -12.41 -13.66 5.91
CA GLU A 202 -12.77 -13.68 4.49
C GLU A 202 -11.61 -14.10 3.58
N ILE A 203 -10.40 -13.58 3.84
CA ILE A 203 -9.25 -13.71 2.93
C ILE A 203 -8.05 -14.28 3.67
N GLY A 204 -7.64 -13.66 4.77
CA GLY A 204 -6.32 -13.86 5.36
C GLY A 204 -5.99 -15.31 5.68
N ARG A 205 -6.89 -16.05 6.34
CA ARG A 205 -6.66 -17.43 6.78
C ARG A 205 -6.42 -18.44 5.65
N ASN A 206 -6.82 -18.11 4.42
CA ASN A 206 -6.72 -18.99 3.26
C ASN A 206 -5.52 -18.64 2.37
N LEU A 207 -4.70 -17.67 2.77
CA LEU A 207 -3.51 -17.30 2.01
C LEU A 207 -2.37 -18.30 2.19
N PRO A 208 -1.48 -18.45 1.19
CA PRO A 208 -0.25 -19.21 1.34
C PRO A 208 0.65 -18.64 2.44
N ASP A 209 1.42 -19.52 3.09
CA ASP A 209 2.32 -19.13 4.19
C ASP A 209 3.32 -18.03 3.78
N SER A 210 3.84 -18.08 2.55
CA SER A 210 4.73 -17.02 2.03
C SER A 210 4.09 -15.63 2.00
N ASP A 211 2.81 -15.56 1.68
CA ASP A 211 2.07 -14.29 1.67
C ASP A 211 1.76 -13.82 3.09
N LEU A 212 1.39 -14.75 3.98
CA LEU A 212 1.19 -14.46 5.39
C LEU A 212 2.47 -13.92 6.04
N GLN A 213 3.61 -14.57 5.81
CA GLN A 213 4.90 -14.10 6.31
C GLN A 213 5.24 -12.71 5.81
N ARG A 214 4.92 -12.40 4.56
CA ARG A 214 5.15 -11.07 3.97
C ARG A 214 4.24 -10.02 4.58
N ILE A 215 2.94 -10.30 4.71
CA ILE A 215 1.94 -9.38 5.28
C ILE A 215 2.23 -9.10 6.76
N PHE A 216 2.54 -10.14 7.54
CA PHE A 216 2.80 -10.05 8.98
C PHE A 216 4.29 -9.85 9.32
N ARG A 217 5.14 -9.55 8.34
CA ARG A 217 6.59 -9.40 8.54
C ARG A 217 6.97 -8.48 9.71
N PRO A 218 6.36 -7.30 9.89
CA PRO A 218 6.67 -6.45 11.04
C PRO A 218 6.36 -7.12 12.39
N MET A 219 5.21 -7.77 12.50
CA MET A 219 4.76 -8.47 13.72
C MET A 219 5.66 -9.66 14.04
N LEU A 220 5.99 -10.48 13.03
CA LEU A 220 6.91 -11.62 13.16
C LEU A 220 8.31 -11.16 13.55
N SER A 221 8.80 -10.07 12.93
CA SER A 221 10.12 -9.51 13.26
C SER A 221 10.17 -8.99 14.69
N TYR A 222 9.11 -8.34 15.16
CA TYR A 222 8.98 -7.92 16.54
C TYR A 222 8.97 -9.12 17.50
N ALA A 223 8.14 -10.14 17.24
CA ALA A 223 8.08 -11.35 18.06
C ALA A 223 9.45 -12.07 18.14
N ARG A 224 10.17 -12.17 17.02
CA ARG A 224 11.55 -12.69 16.98
C ARG A 224 12.51 -11.87 17.85
N LYS A 225 12.40 -10.54 17.83
CA LYS A 225 13.22 -9.65 18.67
C LYS A 225 12.90 -9.82 20.16
N GLN A 226 11.63 -10.04 20.51
CA GLN A 226 11.21 -10.31 21.89
C GLN A 226 11.67 -11.68 22.38
N ALA A 227 11.64 -12.71 21.51
CA ALA A 227 12.12 -14.05 21.86
C ALA A 227 13.61 -14.07 22.25
N ARG A 228 14.43 -13.21 21.64
CA ARG A 228 15.85 -13.03 22.05
C ARG A 228 16.01 -12.48 23.48
N LYS A 229 14.97 -11.86 24.01
CA LYS A 229 14.87 -11.39 25.40
C LYS A 229 14.11 -12.38 26.30
N ASN A 230 13.87 -13.59 25.81
CA ASN A 230 13.07 -14.62 26.49
C ASN A 230 11.60 -14.22 26.76
N ILE A 231 11.06 -13.29 25.96
CA ILE A 231 9.62 -12.94 25.98
C ILE A 231 8.98 -13.74 24.85
N LEU A 232 8.32 -14.84 25.22
CA LEU A 232 7.71 -15.80 24.31
C LEU A 232 6.19 -15.71 24.39
N ILE A 233 5.52 -15.95 23.26
CA ILE A 233 4.06 -16.09 23.21
C ILE A 233 3.71 -17.51 23.64
N ASP A 234 2.83 -17.64 24.64
CA ASP A 234 2.24 -18.91 25.03
C ASP A 234 1.02 -19.19 24.13
N SER A 235 1.19 -20.09 23.15
CA SER A 235 0.15 -20.44 22.19
C SER A 235 0.45 -21.80 21.57
N VAL A 236 -0.58 -22.65 21.44
CA VAL A 236 -0.50 -23.93 20.72
C VAL A 236 -0.22 -23.77 19.22
N TYR A 237 -0.35 -22.56 18.69
CA TYR A 237 -0.14 -22.24 17.28
C TYR A 237 1.25 -21.63 16.99
N VAL A 238 2.09 -21.40 18.01
CA VAL A 238 3.40 -20.74 17.85
C VAL A 238 4.50 -21.58 18.52
N GLU A 239 5.50 -21.97 17.73
CA GLU A 239 6.66 -22.72 18.22
C GLU A 239 7.96 -21.93 17.95
N TYR A 240 8.92 -21.99 18.88
CA TYR A 240 10.24 -21.38 18.73
C TYR A 240 11.31 -22.46 18.53
N ARG A 241 11.92 -22.50 17.34
CA ARG A 241 12.97 -23.49 16.98
C ARG A 241 14.37 -22.88 16.88
N PRO A 242 15.44 -23.61 17.27
CA PRO A 242 16.81 -23.17 17.06
C PRO A 242 17.15 -23.06 15.57
N VAL A 243 17.79 -21.97 15.17
CA VAL A 243 18.32 -21.76 13.81
C VAL A 243 19.79 -21.33 13.89
N PRO A 244 20.67 -21.87 13.02
CA PRO A 244 22.08 -21.47 12.96
C PRO A 244 22.26 -19.95 12.82
N LYS A 245 23.26 -19.41 13.51
CA LYS A 245 23.62 -17.99 13.40
C LYS A 245 24.04 -17.69 11.96
N GLY A 246 23.46 -16.65 11.36
CA GLY A 246 23.82 -16.18 10.01
C GLY A 246 22.89 -16.63 8.88
N ILE A 247 21.91 -17.52 9.14
CA ILE A 247 20.84 -17.78 8.18
C ILE A 247 19.88 -16.58 8.21
N GLN A 248 19.94 -15.72 7.20
CA GLN A 248 18.88 -14.76 6.94
C GLN A 248 17.68 -15.56 6.40
N ALA A 249 16.61 -15.65 7.19
CA ALA A 249 15.31 -16.05 6.66
C ALA A 249 14.92 -15.07 5.54
N ALA A 250 14.47 -15.61 4.40
CA ALA A 250 13.98 -14.86 3.25
C ALA A 250 12.94 -13.80 3.64
#